data_AF-A0A537R029-F1
#
_entry.id   AF-A0A537R029-F1
#
_cell.length_a   1.000
_cell.length_b   1.000
_cell.length_c   1.000
_cell.angle_alpha   90.00
_cell.angle_beta   90.00
_cell.angle_gamma   90.00
#
_symmetry.space_group_name_H-M   'P 1'
#
loop_
_entity.id
_entity.type
_entity.pdbx_description
1 polymer ?
#
loop_
_entity_poly.entity_id
_entity_poly.type
_entity_poly.pdbx_seq_one_letter_code
_entity_poly.pdbx_strand_id
1 'polypeptide(L)'
;GLDAAALSFRVAAIRETFEESGILLARSKESNALIDAKRAAEIEAAHRAALCEGKTTFLDVLTQHEMLLALDELVPYAHWITPEGMPKRFDTWFFLAAAPPEQVGAHDGKESTDSIWVSPREALAGGESGRFKLPFPTTRNLIRLGKQESVNAALEDSRGKPIVTVMPVMTKLNGGRQLRIPREAGYDGDVFEVGSV
;
A
#
# COMPACT_ATOMS: atom_id res chain seq x y z
N GLY A 1 11.83 19.39 -6.22
CA GLY A 1 11.62 18.05 -6.81
C GLY A 1 11.68 17.03 -5.70
N LEU A 2 10.98 15.90 -5.86
CA LEU A 2 11.09 14.77 -4.93
C LEU A 2 12.51 14.17 -5.00
N ASP A 3 13.00 13.62 -3.88
CA ASP A 3 14.20 12.78 -3.86
C ASP A 3 14.03 11.56 -4.79
N ALA A 4 15.12 11.10 -5.42
CA ALA A 4 15.10 10.01 -6.40
C ALA A 4 14.62 8.67 -5.79
N ALA A 5 14.97 8.39 -4.53
CA ALA A 5 14.45 7.20 -3.84
C ALA A 5 12.96 7.35 -3.52
N ALA A 6 12.53 8.51 -3.04
CA ALA A 6 11.10 8.78 -2.82
C ALA A 6 10.28 8.66 -4.12
N LEU A 7 10.86 9.03 -5.27
CA LEU A 7 10.23 8.89 -6.58
C LEU A 7 10.08 7.42 -6.97
N SER A 8 11.13 6.60 -6.81
CA SER A 8 11.10 5.19 -7.19
C SER A 8 10.07 4.39 -6.37
N PHE A 9 9.93 4.67 -5.08
CA PHE A 9 8.91 4.03 -4.24
C PHE A 9 7.48 4.36 -4.68
N ARG A 10 7.22 5.59 -5.12
CA ARG A 10 5.88 5.98 -5.62
C ARG A 10 5.57 5.33 -6.96
N VAL A 11 6.56 5.27 -7.86
CA VAL A 11 6.41 4.56 -9.14
C VAL A 11 6.14 3.08 -8.90
N ALA A 12 6.90 2.45 -7.99
CA ALA A 12 6.67 1.06 -7.60
C ALA A 12 5.28 0.86 -7.01
N ALA A 13 4.83 1.74 -6.09
CA ALA A 13 3.51 1.64 -5.49
C ALA A 13 2.37 1.64 -6.53
N ILE A 14 2.42 2.54 -7.53
CA ILE A 14 1.38 2.57 -8.59
C ILE A 14 1.49 1.34 -9.49
N ARG A 15 2.72 0.94 -9.87
CA ARG A 15 2.93 -0.23 -10.72
C ARG A 15 2.39 -1.51 -10.07
N GLU A 16 2.79 -1.79 -8.83
CA GLU A 16 2.33 -2.97 -8.07
C GLU A 16 0.81 -2.94 -7.88
N THR A 17 0.24 -1.77 -7.57
CA THR A 17 -1.23 -1.61 -7.48
C THR A 17 -1.92 -1.99 -8.78
N PHE A 18 -1.36 -1.59 -9.93
CA PHE A 18 -1.92 -1.95 -11.23
C PHE A 18 -1.75 -3.44 -11.56
N GLU A 19 -0.58 -4.02 -11.28
CA GLU A 19 -0.32 -5.44 -11.50
C GLU A 19 -1.27 -6.33 -10.66
N GLU A 20 -1.39 -6.04 -9.37
CA GLU A 20 -2.17 -6.84 -8.43
C GLU A 20 -3.69 -6.60 -8.54
N SER A 21 -4.13 -5.37 -8.77
CA SER A 21 -5.56 -4.99 -8.69
C SER A 21 -6.15 -4.38 -9.95
N GLY A 22 -5.34 -4.03 -10.96
CA GLY A 22 -5.81 -3.31 -12.16
C GLY A 22 -6.14 -1.83 -11.94
N ILE A 23 -6.07 -1.32 -10.70
CA ILE A 23 -6.28 0.11 -10.41
C ILE A 23 -5.05 0.91 -10.89
N LEU A 24 -5.29 1.97 -11.65
CA LEU A 24 -4.25 2.79 -12.25
C LEU A 24 -4.42 4.27 -11.90
N LEU A 25 -3.46 4.80 -11.13
CA LEU A 25 -3.31 6.23 -10.87
C LEU A 25 -2.42 6.88 -11.94
N ALA A 26 -3.03 7.22 -13.07
CA ALA A 26 -2.35 7.88 -14.18
C ALA A 26 -3.21 8.98 -14.80
N ARG A 27 -2.55 9.86 -15.57
CA ARG A 27 -3.15 10.96 -16.32
C ARG A 27 -2.70 10.89 -17.77
N SER A 28 -3.48 11.44 -18.69
CA SER A 28 -2.99 11.73 -20.05
C SER A 28 -1.89 12.81 -19.98
N LYS A 29 -0.90 12.77 -20.87
CA LYS A 29 0.08 13.88 -21.01
C LYS A 29 -0.58 15.23 -21.33
N GLU A 30 -1.77 15.21 -21.92
CA GLU A 30 -2.51 16.40 -22.33
C GLU A 30 -3.47 16.93 -21.26
N SER A 31 -3.65 16.21 -20.15
CA SER A 31 -4.63 16.57 -19.12
C SER A 31 -4.11 16.32 -17.71
N ASN A 32 -4.46 17.21 -16.78
CA ASN A 32 -4.14 17.01 -15.37
C ASN A 32 -5.22 16.19 -14.62
N ALA A 33 -6.25 15.71 -15.31
CA ALA A 33 -7.24 14.80 -14.74
C ALA A 33 -6.72 13.36 -14.75
N LEU A 34 -7.12 12.57 -13.75
CA LEU A 34 -6.95 11.12 -13.79
C LEU A 34 -7.70 10.53 -14.99
N ILE A 35 -7.14 9.46 -15.57
CA ILE A 35 -7.84 8.70 -16.60
C ILE A 35 -9.13 8.11 -16.02
N ASP A 36 -10.16 8.04 -16.85
CA ASP A 36 -11.42 7.43 -16.46
C ASP A 36 -11.32 5.90 -16.35
N ALA A 37 -12.34 5.29 -15.75
CA ALA A 37 -12.39 3.85 -15.52
C ALA A 37 -12.40 3.04 -16.82
N LYS A 38 -13.00 3.58 -17.89
CA LYS A 38 -13.04 2.91 -19.19
C LYS A 38 -11.64 2.78 -19.77
N ARG A 39 -10.89 3.88 -19.80
CA ARG A 39 -9.51 3.87 -20.31
C ARG A 39 -8.61 3.03 -19.42
N ALA A 40 -8.76 3.09 -18.10
CA ALA A 40 -8.01 2.20 -17.20
C ALA A 40 -8.27 0.71 -17.50
N ALA A 41 -9.52 0.32 -17.74
CA ALA A 41 -9.88 -1.06 -18.09
C ALA A 41 -9.33 -1.49 -19.46
N GLU A 42 -9.30 -0.59 -20.45
CA GLU A 42 -8.68 -0.88 -21.76
C GLU A 42 -7.18 -1.14 -21.63
N ILE A 43 -6.47 -0.36 -20.80
CA ILE A 43 -5.03 -0.57 -20.51
C ILE A 43 -4.81 -1.87 -19.75
N GLU A 44 -5.64 -2.14 -18.75
CA GLU A 44 -5.61 -3.36 -17.95
C GLU A 44 -5.74 -4.61 -18.82
N ALA A 45 -6.82 -4.69 -19.62
CA ALA A 45 -7.07 -5.80 -20.53
C ALA A 45 -5.96 -6.00 -21.57
N ALA A 46 -5.34 -4.91 -22.06
CA ALA A 46 -4.32 -4.98 -23.10
C ALA A 46 -2.92 -5.36 -22.58
N HIS A 47 -2.55 -4.95 -21.36
CA HIS A 47 -1.15 -4.96 -20.93
C HIS A 47 -0.86 -5.67 -19.61
N ARG A 48 -1.82 -5.78 -18.69
CA ARG A 48 -1.55 -6.28 -17.34
C ARG A 48 -0.94 -7.67 -17.32
N ALA A 49 -1.49 -8.61 -18.10
CA ALA A 49 -0.96 -9.97 -18.18
C ALA A 49 0.49 -10.01 -18.69
N ALA A 50 0.82 -9.18 -19.70
CA ALA A 50 2.18 -9.09 -20.24
C ALA A 50 3.15 -8.45 -19.24
N LEU A 51 2.70 -7.48 -18.44
CA LEU A 51 3.49 -6.85 -17.38
C LEU A 51 3.82 -7.87 -16.28
N CYS A 52 2.82 -8.57 -15.75
CA CYS A 52 3.01 -9.59 -14.71
C CYS A 52 3.91 -10.75 -15.18
N GLU A 53 3.98 -11.01 -16.49
CA GLU A 53 4.85 -12.04 -17.08
C GLU A 53 6.23 -11.50 -17.50
N GLY A 54 6.51 -10.21 -17.27
CA GLY A 54 7.78 -9.57 -17.65
C GLY A 54 7.99 -9.47 -19.16
N LYS A 55 6.92 -9.55 -19.97
CA LYS A 55 6.96 -9.48 -21.44
C LYS A 55 6.95 -8.04 -21.97
N THR A 56 6.58 -7.07 -21.14
CA THR A 56 6.66 -5.64 -21.42
C THR A 56 7.04 -4.90 -20.14
N THR A 57 7.43 -3.63 -20.24
CA THR A 57 7.71 -2.80 -19.07
C THR A 57 6.59 -1.81 -18.82
N PHE A 58 6.41 -1.39 -17.57
CA PHE A 58 5.40 -0.38 -17.23
C PHE A 58 5.68 0.95 -17.93
N LEU A 59 6.95 1.28 -18.16
CA LEU A 59 7.35 2.46 -18.92
C LEU A 59 6.91 2.39 -20.39
N ASP A 60 7.03 1.23 -21.03
CA ASP A 60 6.59 1.04 -22.42
C ASP A 60 5.08 1.24 -22.53
N VAL A 61 4.31 0.68 -21.60
CA VAL A 61 2.85 0.87 -21.53
C VAL A 61 2.48 2.34 -21.37
N LEU A 62 3.11 3.04 -20.42
CA LEU A 62 2.87 4.47 -20.23
C LEU A 62 3.25 5.30 -21.47
N THR A 63 4.35 4.95 -22.13
CA THR A 63 4.84 5.66 -23.31
C THR A 63 3.93 5.45 -24.52
N GLN A 64 3.52 4.21 -24.78
CA GLN A 64 2.62 3.83 -25.86
C GLN A 64 1.27 4.54 -25.78
N HIS A 65 0.78 4.77 -24.56
CA HIS A 65 -0.54 5.36 -24.31
C HIS A 65 -0.50 6.84 -23.93
N GLU A 66 0.68 7.46 -24.03
CA GLU A 66 0.92 8.88 -23.72
C GLU A 66 0.44 9.27 -22.31
N MET A 67 0.73 8.42 -21.33
CA MET A 67 0.32 8.61 -19.93
C MET A 67 1.49 9.02 -19.04
N LEU A 68 1.15 9.72 -17.96
CA LEU A 68 2.04 10.04 -16.85
C LEU A 68 1.44 9.51 -15.55
N LEU A 69 2.29 9.05 -14.64
CA LEU A 69 1.85 8.60 -13.33
C LEU A 69 1.43 9.78 -12.45
N ALA A 70 0.31 9.64 -11.75
CA ALA A 70 -0.21 10.64 -10.83
C ALA A 70 0.48 10.54 -9.46
N LEU A 71 1.81 10.72 -9.44
CA LEU A 71 2.63 10.45 -8.25
C LEU A 71 2.30 11.37 -7.06
N ASP A 72 1.72 12.53 -7.32
CA ASP A 72 1.24 13.52 -6.34
C ASP A 72 -0.05 13.08 -5.61
N GLU A 73 -0.80 12.12 -6.16
CA GLU A 73 -1.97 11.54 -5.48
C GLU A 73 -1.58 10.62 -4.32
N LEU A 74 -0.34 10.12 -4.33
CA LEU A 74 0.19 9.30 -3.24
C LEU A 74 0.60 10.19 -2.05
N VAL A 75 0.10 9.89 -0.87
CA VAL A 75 0.52 10.53 0.38
C VAL A 75 1.33 9.51 1.18
N PRO A 76 2.59 9.80 1.58
CA PRO A 76 3.35 8.90 2.44
C PRO A 76 2.58 8.64 3.73
N TYR A 77 2.49 7.37 4.14
CA TYR A 77 1.66 6.95 5.26
C TYR A 77 2.45 6.31 6.39
N ALA A 78 3.38 5.42 6.04
CA ALA A 78 4.23 4.73 7.00
C ALA A 78 5.51 4.24 6.33
N HIS A 79 6.55 3.97 7.12
CA HIS A 79 7.78 3.34 6.68
C HIS A 79 8.16 2.27 7.69
N TRP A 80 8.17 1.00 7.26
CA TRP A 80 8.43 -0.15 8.13
C TRP A 80 9.62 -0.94 7.61
N ILE A 81 10.57 -1.24 8.49
CA ILE A 81 11.69 -2.12 8.22
C ILE A 81 11.50 -3.39 9.01
N THR A 82 11.65 -4.53 8.35
CA THR A 82 11.54 -5.84 9.01
C THR A 82 12.63 -5.97 10.09
N PRO A 83 12.30 -6.51 11.29
CA PRO A 83 13.26 -6.68 12.37
C PRO A 83 14.57 -7.35 11.93
N GLU A 84 15.65 -7.01 12.62
CA GLU A 84 16.92 -7.71 12.44
C GLU A 84 16.81 -9.19 12.84
N GLY A 85 17.63 -10.03 12.21
CA GLY A 85 17.65 -11.48 12.46
C GLY A 85 16.50 -12.27 11.82
N MET A 86 15.57 -11.62 11.10
CA MET A 86 14.59 -12.33 10.27
C MET A 86 15.24 -12.85 8.97
N PRO A 87 14.90 -14.07 8.51
CA PRO A 87 15.54 -14.67 7.34
C PRO A 87 15.25 -13.91 6.03
N LYS A 88 14.11 -13.23 5.96
CA LYS A 88 13.74 -12.32 4.88
C LYS A 88 13.39 -10.97 5.49
N ARG A 89 13.93 -9.90 4.92
CA ARG A 89 13.73 -8.53 5.39
C ARG A 89 13.31 -7.63 4.24
N PHE A 90 12.43 -6.69 4.57
CA PHE A 90 11.93 -5.67 3.67
C PHE A 90 12.06 -4.30 4.33
N ASP A 91 12.33 -3.30 3.48
CA ASP A 91 12.23 -1.88 3.77
C ASP A 91 11.02 -1.38 2.96
N THR A 92 9.90 -1.18 3.64
CA THR A 92 8.59 -0.99 3.00
C THR A 92 8.04 0.40 3.28
N TRP A 93 7.87 1.17 2.22
CA TRP A 93 7.12 2.42 2.22
C TRP A 93 5.65 2.17 1.92
N PHE A 94 4.77 2.72 2.75
CA PHE A 94 3.32 2.70 2.57
C PHE A 94 2.84 4.08 2.11
N PHE A 95 1.88 4.07 1.20
CA PHE A 95 1.22 5.28 0.70
C PHE A 95 -0.29 5.15 0.83
N LEU A 96 -0.96 6.28 1.00
CA LEU A 96 -2.41 6.41 0.85
C LEU A 96 -2.71 7.16 -0.44
N ALA A 97 -3.80 6.76 -1.11
CA ALA A 97 -4.39 7.52 -2.21
C ALA A 97 -5.91 7.34 -2.16
N ALA A 98 -6.65 8.33 -2.67
CA ALA A 98 -8.05 8.11 -2.98
C ALA A 98 -8.14 7.18 -4.19
N ALA A 99 -9.03 6.18 -4.13
CA ALA A 99 -9.25 5.30 -5.27
C ALA A 99 -9.81 6.14 -6.44
N PRO A 100 -9.29 5.98 -7.67
CA PRO A 100 -9.85 6.65 -8.84
C PRO A 100 -11.34 6.29 -8.98
N PRO A 101 -12.24 7.27 -9.26
CA PRO A 101 -13.66 7.00 -9.39
C PRO A 101 -13.95 5.90 -10.41
N GLU A 102 -14.87 5.00 -10.05
CA GLU A 102 -15.44 3.97 -10.93
C GLU A 102 -14.46 2.89 -11.44
N GLN A 103 -13.17 2.96 -11.08
CA GLN A 103 -12.25 1.85 -11.32
C GLN A 103 -12.58 0.71 -10.35
N VAL A 104 -12.99 -0.43 -10.90
CA VAL A 104 -13.26 -1.65 -10.12
C VAL A 104 -11.99 -2.49 -10.12
N GLY A 105 -11.33 -2.58 -8.96
CA GLY A 105 -10.16 -3.43 -8.81
C GLY A 105 -10.52 -4.92 -8.85
N ALA A 106 -9.67 -5.72 -9.51
CA ALA A 106 -9.78 -7.18 -9.59
C ALA A 106 -8.40 -7.82 -9.42
N HIS A 107 -8.33 -8.91 -8.66
CA HIS A 107 -7.09 -9.66 -8.46
C HIS A 107 -6.54 -10.24 -9.78
N ASP A 108 -5.25 -10.55 -9.82
CA ASP A 108 -4.54 -11.01 -11.02
C ASP A 108 -4.83 -12.46 -11.40
N GLY A 109 -5.50 -13.20 -10.50
CA GLY A 109 -5.86 -14.60 -10.68
C GLY A 109 -4.67 -15.56 -10.56
N LYS A 110 -3.49 -15.06 -10.18
CA LYS A 110 -2.26 -15.84 -10.03
C LYS A 110 -1.75 -15.77 -8.60
N GLU A 111 -1.23 -14.62 -8.18
CA GLU A 111 -0.69 -14.42 -6.83
C GLU A 111 -1.79 -14.04 -5.84
N SER A 112 -2.74 -13.21 -6.28
CA SER A 112 -3.92 -12.84 -5.51
C SER A 112 -5.14 -13.62 -5.99
N THR A 113 -5.84 -14.24 -5.03
CA THR A 113 -7.02 -15.09 -5.30
C THR A 113 -8.35 -14.42 -4.94
N ASP A 114 -8.30 -13.29 -4.25
CA ASP A 114 -9.48 -12.52 -3.88
C ASP A 114 -9.12 -11.02 -3.75
N SER A 115 -10.09 -10.15 -4.02
CA SER A 115 -9.95 -8.69 -3.86
C SER A 115 -11.29 -8.10 -3.46
N ILE A 116 -11.32 -7.50 -2.27
CA ILE A 116 -12.53 -6.93 -1.69
C ILE A 116 -12.25 -5.54 -1.15
N TRP A 117 -13.24 -4.65 -1.28
CA TRP A 117 -13.27 -3.39 -0.55
C TRP A 117 -13.93 -3.64 0.80
N VAL A 118 -13.18 -3.43 1.88
CA VAL A 118 -13.66 -3.54 3.26
C VAL A 118 -13.21 -2.34 4.08
N SER A 119 -13.97 -2.01 5.12
CA SER A 119 -13.54 -0.98 6.06
C SER A 119 -12.33 -1.45 6.90
N PRO A 120 -11.51 -0.53 7.44
CA PRO A 120 -10.43 -0.90 8.36
C PRO A 120 -10.95 -1.69 9.56
N ARG A 121 -12.14 -1.34 10.08
CA ARG A 121 -12.79 -2.04 11.19
C ARG A 121 -13.12 -3.49 10.83
N GLU A 122 -13.68 -3.71 9.64
CA GLU A 122 -14.01 -5.06 9.16
C GLU A 122 -12.75 -5.89 8.94
N ALA A 123 -11.70 -5.31 8.34
CA ALA A 123 -10.42 -5.99 8.16
C ALA A 123 -9.83 -6.42 9.51
N LEU A 124 -9.84 -5.54 10.52
CA LEU A 124 -9.35 -5.84 11.87
C LEU A 124 -10.18 -6.94 12.55
N ALA A 125 -11.51 -6.86 12.49
CA ALA A 125 -12.39 -7.91 13.02
C ALA A 125 -12.15 -9.26 12.32
N GLY A 126 -11.92 -9.25 11.00
CA GLY A 126 -11.52 -10.43 10.25
C GLY A 126 -10.14 -10.98 10.66
N GLY A 127 -9.21 -10.11 11.06
CA GLY A 127 -7.94 -10.51 11.66
C GLY A 127 -8.12 -11.22 13.00
N GLU A 128 -8.95 -10.65 13.88
CA GLU A 128 -9.26 -11.22 15.20
C GLU A 128 -9.98 -12.57 15.10
N SER A 129 -10.90 -12.71 14.14
CA SER A 129 -11.63 -13.96 13.91
C SER A 129 -10.83 -15.01 13.14
N GLY A 130 -9.63 -14.69 12.66
CA GLY A 130 -8.82 -15.56 11.81
C GLY A 130 -9.27 -15.66 10.34
N ARG A 131 -10.24 -14.85 9.91
CA ARG A 131 -10.66 -14.77 8.50
C ARG A 131 -9.56 -14.19 7.62
N PHE A 132 -8.81 -13.21 8.14
CA PHE A 132 -7.67 -12.60 7.45
C PHE A 132 -6.38 -12.82 8.24
N LYS A 133 -5.30 -13.14 7.54
CA LYS A 133 -3.95 -13.08 8.12
C LYS A 133 -3.41 -11.68 7.94
N LEU A 134 -3.35 -10.91 9.02
CA LEU A 134 -2.83 -9.55 8.99
C LEU A 134 -1.43 -9.49 9.63
N PRO A 135 -0.38 -9.19 8.84
CA PRO A 135 0.94 -8.90 9.40
C PRO A 135 0.87 -7.72 10.37
N PHE A 136 1.77 -7.71 11.37
CA PHE A 136 1.78 -6.67 12.40
C PHE A 136 1.80 -5.23 11.83
N PRO A 137 2.63 -4.87 10.83
CA PRO A 137 2.57 -3.56 10.19
C PRO A 137 1.20 -3.23 9.60
N THR A 138 0.57 -4.18 8.90
CA THR A 138 -0.77 -4.02 8.32
C THR A 138 -1.82 -3.78 9.40
N THR A 139 -1.81 -4.57 10.49
CA THR A 139 -2.73 -4.37 11.62
C THR A 139 -2.59 -2.98 12.24
N ARG A 140 -1.36 -2.52 12.48
CA ARG A 140 -1.11 -1.18 13.07
C ARG A 140 -1.53 -0.05 12.13
N ASN A 141 -1.25 -0.20 10.84
CA ASN A 141 -1.68 0.73 9.79
C ASN A 141 -3.21 0.81 9.69
N LEU A 142 -3.92 -0.32 9.79
CA LEU A 142 -5.39 -0.36 9.77
C LEU A 142 -6.02 0.26 11.02
N ILE A 143 -5.44 0.02 12.21
CA ILE A 143 -5.89 0.66 13.46
C ILE A 143 -5.77 2.18 13.35
N ARG A 144 -4.62 2.67 12.86
CA ARG A 144 -4.41 4.11 12.65
C ARG A 144 -5.38 4.68 11.61
N LEU A 145 -5.59 3.98 10.49
CA LEU A 145 -6.50 4.42 9.43
C LEU A 145 -7.96 4.47 9.92
N GLY A 146 -8.36 3.48 10.74
CA GLY A 146 -9.71 3.37 11.29
C GLY A 146 -10.11 4.47 12.29
N LYS A 147 -9.18 5.36 12.66
CA LYS A 147 -9.48 6.57 13.45
C LYS A 147 -10.01 7.73 12.62
N GLN A 148 -9.87 7.66 11.29
CA GLN A 148 -10.24 8.73 10.38
C GLN A 148 -11.67 8.51 9.88
N GLU A 149 -12.45 9.59 9.81
CA GLU A 149 -13.88 9.52 9.49
C GLU A 149 -14.16 9.54 7.98
N SER A 150 -13.16 9.91 7.17
CA SER A 150 -13.28 9.98 5.72
C SER A 150 -11.94 9.82 5.01
N VAL A 151 -11.99 9.58 3.70
CA VAL A 151 -10.79 9.54 2.84
C VAL A 151 -10.03 10.87 2.91
N ASN A 152 -10.72 12.01 2.85
CA ASN A 152 -10.07 13.33 2.92
C ASN A 152 -9.39 13.54 4.27
N ALA A 153 -10.06 13.21 5.38
CA ALA A 153 -9.46 13.29 6.71
C ALA A 153 -8.20 12.41 6.83
N ALA A 154 -8.23 11.19 6.27
CA ALA A 154 -7.07 10.31 6.27
C ALA A 154 -5.89 10.85 5.46
N LEU A 155 -6.14 11.42 4.29
CA LEU A 155 -5.11 12.03 3.45
C LEU A 155 -4.51 13.28 4.13
N GLU A 156 -5.35 14.14 4.73
CA GLU A 156 -4.93 15.34 5.45
C GLU A 156 -4.11 14.99 6.70
N ASP A 157 -4.58 14.05 7.53
CA ASP A 157 -3.87 13.56 8.71
C ASP A 157 -2.46 13.07 8.34
N SER A 158 -2.34 12.36 7.23
CA SER A 158 -1.07 11.79 6.77
C SER A 158 -0.13 12.85 6.19
N ARG A 159 -0.64 13.86 5.47
CA ARG A 159 0.18 14.99 4.98
C ARG A 159 0.74 15.84 6.12
N GLY A 160 0.00 15.98 7.21
CA GLY A 160 0.36 16.82 8.35
C GLY A 160 1.42 16.23 9.30
N LYS A 161 1.87 14.99 9.08
CA LYS A 161 2.76 14.28 10.01
C LYS A 161 4.04 13.82 9.32
N PRO A 162 5.21 13.96 9.96
CA PRO A 162 6.43 13.34 9.47
C PRO A 162 6.33 11.81 9.56
N ILE A 163 6.98 11.12 8.64
CA ILE A 163 7.08 9.65 8.68
C ILE A 163 8.23 9.26 9.60
N VAL A 164 7.91 8.52 10.66
CA VAL A 164 8.90 7.85 11.51
C VAL A 164 9.12 6.44 10.99
N THR A 165 10.37 6.11 10.68
CA THR A 165 10.76 4.74 10.32
C THR A 165 10.57 3.80 11.51
N VAL A 166 9.79 2.74 11.31
CA VAL A 166 9.54 1.71 12.31
C VAL A 166 10.33 0.46 11.99
N MET A 167 11.38 0.19 12.76
CA MET A 167 12.03 -1.11 12.78
C MET A 167 11.75 -1.78 14.13
N PRO A 168 10.82 -2.75 14.21
CA PRO A 168 10.50 -3.36 15.48
C PRO A 168 11.68 -4.13 16.06
N VAL A 169 11.91 -3.98 17.36
CA VAL A 169 12.85 -4.83 18.10
C VAL A 169 12.06 -6.00 18.68
N MET A 170 12.44 -7.22 18.31
CA MET A 170 11.76 -8.44 18.75
C MET A 170 12.48 -9.06 19.95
N THR A 171 11.76 -9.28 21.05
CA THR A 171 12.25 -9.98 22.25
C THR A 171 11.43 -11.25 22.47
N LYS A 172 12.11 -12.38 22.71
CA LYS A 172 11.44 -13.63 23.08
C LYS A 172 11.08 -13.57 24.56
N LEU A 173 9.82 -13.89 24.88
CA LEU A 173 9.33 -14.04 26.25
C LEU A 173 8.94 -15.50 26.50
N ASN A 174 8.81 -15.89 27.77
CA ASN A 174 8.27 -17.20 28.12
C ASN A 174 6.81 -17.27 27.66
N GLY A 175 6.54 -18.02 26.58
CA GLY A 175 5.19 -18.19 26.02
C GLY A 175 4.81 -17.22 24.90
N GLY A 176 5.71 -16.38 24.39
CA GLY A 176 5.38 -15.45 23.31
C GLY A 176 6.53 -14.61 22.78
N ARG A 177 6.18 -13.64 21.94
CA ARG A 177 7.11 -12.63 21.41
C ARG A 177 6.60 -11.24 21.79
N GLN A 178 7.52 -10.34 22.06
CA GLN A 178 7.24 -8.92 22.25
C GLN A 178 7.89 -8.14 21.13
N LEU A 179 7.17 -7.17 20.57
CA LEU A 179 7.68 -6.19 19.63
C LEU A 179 7.72 -4.83 20.32
N ARG A 180 8.87 -4.16 20.22
CA ARG A 180 9.01 -2.74 20.60
C ARG A 180 9.16 -1.88 19.35
N ILE A 181 8.41 -0.78 19.28
CA ILE A 181 8.46 0.20 18.19
C ILE A 181 8.61 1.63 18.76
N PRO A 182 9.08 2.61 17.97
CA PRO A 182 9.15 4.00 18.43
C PRO A 182 7.76 4.54 18.79
N ARG A 183 7.63 5.16 19.97
CA ARG A 183 6.34 5.71 20.45
C ARG A 183 5.84 6.83 19.55
N GLU A 184 6.77 7.65 19.09
CA GLU A 184 6.56 8.78 18.18
C GLU A 184 6.02 8.36 16.80
N ALA A 185 6.07 7.07 16.45
CA ALA A 185 5.45 6.54 15.23
C ALA A 185 3.90 6.54 15.28
N GLY A 186 3.30 6.80 16.45
CA GLY A 186 1.87 7.12 16.56
C GLY A 186 0.91 5.92 16.49
N TYR A 187 1.37 4.74 16.91
CA TYR A 187 0.57 3.48 16.90
C TYR A 187 0.01 3.10 18.28
N ASP A 188 -0.32 4.09 19.12
CA ASP A 188 -0.96 3.91 20.43
C ASP A 188 -0.19 3.09 21.46
N GLY A 189 1.12 3.03 21.29
CA GLY A 189 2.00 2.31 22.20
C GLY A 189 3.37 2.09 21.58
N ASP A 190 4.28 1.62 22.41
CA ASP A 190 5.66 1.31 22.05
C ASP A 190 6.01 -0.15 22.32
N VAL A 191 5.18 -0.90 23.05
CA VAL A 191 5.40 -2.32 23.38
C VAL A 191 4.14 -3.12 23.09
N PHE A 192 4.27 -4.20 22.32
CA PHE A 192 3.17 -5.04 21.88
C PHE A 192 3.51 -6.51 22.08
N GLU A 193 2.62 -7.25 22.73
CA GLU A 193 2.70 -8.70 22.77
C GLU A 193 2.10 -9.27 21.48
N VAL A 194 2.83 -10.20 20.86
CA VAL A 194 2.39 -10.91 19.66
C VAL A 194 2.45 -12.40 19.95
N GLY A 195 1.33 -13.08 19.69
CA GLY A 195 1.20 -14.52 19.90
C GLY A 195 2.26 -15.31 19.14
N SER A 196 2.58 -16.49 19.64
CA SER A 196 3.34 -17.47 18.88
C SER A 196 2.50 -17.92 17.68
N VAL A 197 2.80 -17.38 16.49
CA VAL A 197 2.42 -17.99 15.20
C VAL A 197 2.84 -19.45 15.18
#